data_AF-A0A840G8P4-F1
#
_entry.id   AF-A0A840G8P4-F1
#
_cell.length_a   1.000
_cell.length_b   1.000
_cell.length_c   1.000
_cell.angle_alpha   90.00
_cell.angle_beta   90.00
_cell.angle_gamma   90.00
#
_symmetry.space_group_name_H-M   'P 1'
#
loop_
_entity.id
_entity.type
_entity.pdbx_description
1 polymer ?
#
loop_
_entity_poly.entity_id
_entity_poly.type
_entity_poly.pdbx_seq_one_letter_code
_entity_poly.pdbx_strand_id
1 'polypeptide(L)'
;MSDESPCVKTPKGIEEVERRTWRLPMRTRQVLIMIDGKRDRAMLSAMFPGDALPGILQTLLDEGFVRPLQPAAPAAGAQAAPGKAKPVAAPADTGERFRMAQNFMANTVRAFIGVAGSSLIDRIDACEDLASLRQNFQSWREAIQLSSDGRKELATLENKLAALLS
;
A
#
# COMPACT_ATOMS: atom_id res chain seq x y z
N MET A 1 -20.32 -24.06 -6.60
CA MET A 1 -20.80 -22.66 -6.66
C MET A 1 -20.31 -21.93 -5.43
N SER A 2 -19.12 -21.35 -5.48
CA SER A 2 -18.58 -20.43 -4.45
C SER A 2 -17.25 -19.90 -4.99
N ASP A 3 -17.32 -18.92 -5.90
CA ASP A 3 -16.13 -18.18 -6.34
C ASP A 3 -16.53 -16.72 -6.56
N GLU A 4 -17.07 -16.13 -5.50
CA GLU A 4 -17.32 -14.68 -5.38
C GLU A 4 -16.33 -14.05 -4.40
N SER A 5 -15.27 -14.75 -4.00
CA SER A 5 -14.33 -14.20 -3.04
C SER A 5 -13.56 -13.03 -3.64
N PRO A 6 -13.51 -11.87 -2.95
CA PRO A 6 -12.77 -10.72 -3.43
C PRO A 6 -11.28 -11.07 -3.47
N CYS A 7 -10.56 -10.53 -4.45
CA CYS A 7 -9.11 -10.71 -4.56
C CYS A 7 -8.39 -9.43 -4.15
N VAL A 8 -7.17 -9.56 -3.65
CA VAL A 8 -6.30 -8.44 -3.26
C VAL A 8 -4.96 -8.53 -3.99
N LYS A 9 -4.42 -7.37 -4.41
CA LYS A 9 -3.09 -7.29 -5.05
C LYS A 9 -2.00 -7.76 -4.08
N THR A 10 -1.06 -8.56 -4.59
CA THR A 10 0.17 -8.91 -3.87
C THR A 10 1.22 -7.81 -4.06
N PRO A 11 2.36 -7.83 -3.33
CA PRO A 11 3.47 -6.91 -3.59
C PRO A 11 3.95 -6.95 -5.05
N LYS A 12 3.98 -8.16 -5.65
CA LYS A 12 4.28 -8.35 -7.08
C LYS A 12 3.24 -7.67 -7.98
N GLY A 13 1.96 -7.78 -7.62
CA GLY A 13 0.85 -7.07 -8.26
C GLY A 13 0.99 -5.55 -8.21
N ILE A 14 1.36 -5.01 -7.07
CA ILE A 14 1.53 -3.57 -6.86
C ILE A 14 2.73 -3.07 -7.68
N GLU A 15 3.86 -3.77 -7.63
CA GLU A 15 5.07 -3.42 -8.39
C GLU A 15 4.80 -3.37 -9.90
N GLU A 16 4.04 -4.32 -10.44
CA GLU A 16 3.67 -4.32 -11.87
C GLU A 16 2.77 -3.13 -12.25
N VAL A 17 1.87 -2.73 -11.34
CA VAL A 17 1.04 -1.55 -11.55
C VAL A 17 1.89 -0.28 -11.55
N GLU A 18 2.83 -0.15 -10.62
CA GLU A 18 3.66 1.05 -10.44
C GLU A 18 4.78 1.17 -11.47
N ARG A 19 5.49 0.07 -11.75
CA ARG A 19 6.76 0.07 -12.51
C ARG A 19 6.66 -0.63 -13.86
N ARG A 20 5.60 -1.40 -14.13
CA ARG A 20 5.49 -2.28 -15.31
C ARG A 20 6.70 -3.22 -15.48
N THR A 21 7.25 -3.70 -14.38
CA THR A 21 8.45 -4.55 -14.35
C THR A 21 8.26 -5.86 -15.11
N TRP A 22 7.08 -6.46 -14.99
CA TRP A 22 6.68 -7.76 -15.50
C TRP A 22 5.95 -7.70 -16.84
N ARG A 23 5.75 -6.48 -17.39
CA ARG A 23 5.22 -6.22 -18.74
C ARG A 23 3.91 -6.98 -19.01
N LEU A 24 2.99 -6.99 -18.05
CA LEU A 24 1.71 -7.66 -18.21
C LEU A 24 0.94 -7.12 -19.43
N PRO A 25 0.16 -7.98 -20.12
CA PRO A 25 -0.71 -7.55 -21.18
C PRO A 25 -1.63 -6.41 -20.70
N MET A 26 -1.89 -5.42 -21.56
CA MET A 26 -2.62 -4.21 -21.17
C MET A 26 -3.94 -4.52 -20.47
N ARG A 27 -4.66 -5.55 -20.93
CA ARG A 27 -5.95 -5.96 -20.37
C ARG A 27 -5.81 -6.65 -19.01
N THR A 28 -4.80 -7.51 -18.84
CA THR A 28 -4.46 -8.13 -17.56
C THR A 28 -4.08 -7.08 -16.52
N ARG A 29 -3.31 -6.07 -16.92
CA ARG A 29 -2.94 -4.95 -16.06
C ARG A 29 -4.14 -4.08 -15.68
N GLN A 30 -5.08 -3.84 -16.59
CA GLN A 30 -6.31 -3.10 -16.27
C GLN A 30 -7.13 -3.79 -15.19
N VAL A 31 -7.27 -5.12 -15.26
CA VAL A 31 -7.93 -5.91 -14.23
C VAL A 31 -7.16 -5.83 -12.91
N LEU A 32 -5.84 -6.01 -12.94
CA LEU A 32 -4.98 -5.90 -11.76
C LEU A 32 -5.09 -4.54 -11.05
N ILE A 33 -5.13 -3.44 -11.81
CA ILE A 33 -5.33 -2.08 -11.27
C ILE A 33 -6.66 -2.01 -10.51
N MET A 34 -7.72 -2.61 -11.05
CA MET A 34 -9.07 -2.57 -10.49
C MET A 34 -9.26 -3.42 -9.22
N ILE A 35 -8.38 -4.38 -8.98
CA ILE A 35 -8.43 -5.27 -7.82
C ILE A 35 -7.94 -4.50 -6.57
N ASP A 36 -8.86 -4.08 -5.71
CA ASP A 36 -8.59 -3.29 -4.49
C ASP A 36 -8.83 -4.08 -3.19
N GLY A 37 -9.19 -5.36 -3.28
CA GLY A 37 -9.65 -6.14 -2.12
C GLY A 37 -11.11 -5.88 -1.71
N LYS A 38 -11.77 -4.89 -2.33
CA LYS A 38 -13.17 -4.50 -2.06
C LYS A 38 -14.17 -4.92 -3.13
N ARG A 39 -13.69 -5.33 -4.30
CA ARG A 39 -14.52 -5.66 -5.46
C ARG A 39 -14.49 -7.16 -5.68
N ASP A 40 -15.68 -7.75 -5.65
CA ASP A 40 -15.88 -9.16 -5.91
C ASP A 40 -15.88 -9.47 -7.41
N ARG A 41 -15.75 -10.75 -7.75
CA ARG A 41 -15.65 -11.22 -9.14
C ARG A 41 -16.85 -10.81 -10.00
N ALA A 42 -18.05 -10.83 -9.44
CA ALA A 42 -19.26 -10.39 -10.12
C ALA A 42 -19.20 -8.90 -10.54
N MET A 43 -18.68 -8.05 -9.65
CA MET A 43 -18.54 -6.61 -9.90
C MET A 43 -17.45 -6.32 -10.95
N LEU A 44 -16.34 -7.06 -10.90
CA LEU A 44 -15.31 -7.01 -11.95
C LEU A 44 -15.86 -7.49 -13.31
N SER A 45 -16.70 -8.53 -13.31
CA SER A 45 -17.32 -9.06 -14.53
C SER A 45 -18.29 -8.09 -15.19
N ALA A 46 -19.01 -7.29 -14.40
CA ALA A 46 -19.87 -6.23 -14.92
C ALA A 46 -19.06 -5.10 -15.60
N MET A 47 -17.85 -4.83 -15.11
CA MET A 47 -16.98 -3.75 -15.62
C MET A 47 -16.13 -4.16 -16.82
N PHE A 48 -15.79 -5.45 -16.92
CA PHE A 48 -15.04 -6.02 -18.04
C PHE A 48 -15.92 -7.01 -18.79
N PRO A 49 -16.93 -6.54 -19.55
CA PRO A 49 -17.80 -7.41 -20.31
C PRO A 49 -16.96 -8.24 -21.30
N GLY A 50 -17.15 -9.55 -21.26
CA GLY A 50 -16.47 -10.52 -22.11
C GLY A 50 -16.01 -11.77 -21.35
N ASP A 51 -15.86 -12.88 -22.07
CA ASP A 51 -15.52 -14.21 -21.52
C ASP A 51 -14.06 -14.33 -21.05
N ALA A 52 -13.25 -13.28 -21.22
CA ALA A 52 -11.81 -13.30 -20.94
C ALA A 52 -11.46 -13.04 -19.46
N LEU A 53 -12.38 -12.46 -18.67
CA LEU A 53 -12.09 -12.11 -17.27
C LEU A 53 -11.71 -13.33 -16.40
N PRO A 54 -12.41 -14.49 -16.47
CA PRO A 54 -12.03 -15.68 -15.72
C PRO A 54 -10.60 -16.13 -16.02
N GLY A 55 -10.20 -16.14 -17.31
CA GLY A 55 -8.84 -16.48 -17.71
C GLY A 55 -7.80 -15.49 -17.19
N ILE A 56 -8.08 -14.19 -17.25
CA ILE A 56 -7.19 -13.14 -16.74
C ILE A 56 -7.00 -13.25 -15.22
N LEU A 57 -8.08 -13.48 -14.46
CA LEU A 57 -8.02 -13.68 -13.02
C LEU A 57 -7.19 -14.91 -12.67
N GLN A 58 -7.38 -16.03 -13.39
CA GLN A 58 -6.58 -17.24 -13.21
C GLN A 58 -5.10 -16.98 -13.47
N THR A 59 -4.74 -16.26 -14.54
CA THR A 59 -3.34 -15.89 -14.80
C THR A 59 -2.78 -15.01 -13.68
N LEU A 60 -3.53 -14.02 -13.20
CA LEU A 60 -3.08 -13.15 -12.11
C LEU A 60 -2.89 -13.92 -10.79
N LEU A 61 -3.68 -14.96 -10.55
CA LEU A 61 -3.56 -15.85 -9.40
C LEU A 61 -2.36 -16.80 -9.53
N ASP A 62 -2.23 -17.47 -10.66
CA ASP A 62 -1.16 -18.43 -10.96
C ASP A 62 0.22 -17.76 -10.93
N GLU A 63 0.32 -16.58 -11.53
CA GLU A 63 1.55 -15.79 -11.54
C GLU A 63 1.77 -15.00 -10.24
N GLY A 64 0.83 -15.06 -9.29
CA GLY A 64 0.98 -14.48 -7.96
C GLY A 64 0.90 -12.96 -7.89
N PHE A 65 0.25 -12.29 -8.86
CA PHE A 65 -0.02 -10.85 -8.82
C PHE A 65 -1.22 -10.50 -7.93
N VAL A 66 -2.14 -11.45 -7.72
CA VAL A 66 -3.28 -11.31 -6.79
C VAL A 66 -3.43 -12.57 -5.97
N ARG A 67 -4.12 -12.46 -4.83
CA ARG A 67 -4.49 -13.59 -3.98
C ARG A 67 -5.95 -13.46 -3.55
N PRO A 68 -6.66 -14.58 -3.32
CA PRO A 68 -8.01 -14.54 -2.77
C PRO A 68 -7.99 -14.00 -1.34
N LEU A 69 -8.92 -13.10 -1.04
CA LEU A 69 -9.18 -12.60 0.30
C LEU A 69 -10.10 -13.60 0.99
N GLN A 70 -9.51 -14.69 1.51
CA GLN A 70 -10.27 -15.65 2.30
C GLN A 70 -10.73 -14.98 3.61
N PRO A 71 -12.01 -15.10 4.02
CA PRO A 71 -12.38 -14.80 5.40
C PRO A 71 -11.53 -15.68 6.32
N ALA A 72 -10.84 -15.05 7.26
CA ALA A 72 -9.81 -15.69 8.07
C ALA A 72 -10.36 -16.92 8.81
N ALA A 73 -9.95 -18.12 8.40
CA ALA A 73 -9.85 -19.27 9.29
C ALA A 73 -8.40 -19.33 9.83
N PRO A 74 -8.19 -19.61 11.13
CA PRO A 74 -6.87 -19.53 11.72
C PRO A 74 -6.02 -20.79 11.46
N ALA A 75 -4.71 -20.54 11.31
CA ALA A 75 -3.57 -21.49 11.33
C ALA A 75 -3.37 -22.34 10.04
N ALA A 76 -2.17 -22.71 9.61
CA ALA A 76 -0.83 -22.73 10.22
C ALA A 76 0.27 -22.74 9.14
N GLY A 77 1.42 -22.12 9.41
CA GLY A 77 2.74 -22.38 8.79
C GLY A 77 2.89 -22.06 7.28
N ALA A 78 3.98 -21.49 6.77
CA ALA A 78 5.34 -21.43 7.28
C ALA A 78 6.16 -20.34 6.55
N GLN A 79 6.84 -19.54 7.38
CA GLN A 79 8.23 -19.05 7.28
C GLN A 79 8.64 -18.09 6.14
N ALA A 80 9.46 -17.06 6.32
CA ALA A 80 9.90 -16.25 7.46
C ALA A 80 10.87 -15.19 6.89
N ALA A 81 10.75 -13.95 7.34
CA ALA A 81 11.90 -13.13 7.72
C ALA A 81 11.55 -12.50 9.08
N PRO A 82 12.47 -12.50 10.07
CA PRO A 82 12.10 -12.27 11.46
C PRO A 82 12.22 -10.79 11.84
N GLY A 83 11.16 -10.28 12.45
CA GLY A 83 11.13 -9.01 13.18
C GLY A 83 9.89 -8.98 14.05
N LYS A 84 10.10 -9.17 15.35
CA LYS A 84 9.13 -9.32 16.46
C LYS A 84 8.21 -8.09 16.52
N ALA A 85 6.94 -8.08 16.93
CA ALA A 85 6.10 -9.00 17.68
C ALA A 85 4.61 -8.68 17.40
N LYS A 86 3.73 -9.65 17.62
CA LYS A 86 2.26 -9.51 17.61
C LYS A 86 1.75 -9.29 19.05
N PRO A 87 0.51 -8.85 19.27
CA PRO A 87 0.04 -7.48 19.19
C PRO A 87 -0.45 -7.01 20.57
N VAL A 88 -0.07 -5.81 21.02
CA VAL A 88 -0.92 -5.11 21.99
C VAL A 88 -2.02 -4.47 21.17
N ALA A 89 -3.26 -4.92 21.40
CA ALA A 89 -4.45 -4.32 20.86
C ALA A 89 -4.55 -2.86 21.32
N ALA A 90 -3.88 -1.97 20.60
CA ALA A 90 -4.31 -0.58 20.52
C ALA A 90 -5.59 -0.56 19.67
N PRO A 91 -6.55 0.34 19.96
CA PRO A 91 -7.79 0.43 19.21
C PRO A 91 -7.47 0.50 17.71
N ALA A 92 -8.29 -0.13 16.87
CA ALA A 92 -8.08 -0.22 15.42
C ALA A 92 -7.70 1.14 14.77
N ASP A 93 -8.15 2.23 15.39
CA ASP A 93 -7.81 3.62 15.12
C ASP A 93 -6.30 3.93 15.18
N THR A 94 -5.55 3.43 16.16
CA THR A 94 -4.12 3.74 16.34
C THR A 94 -3.24 3.09 15.26
N GLY A 95 -3.54 1.84 14.91
CA GLY A 95 -2.81 1.12 13.86
C GLY A 95 -3.10 1.69 12.46
N GLU A 96 -4.34 2.10 12.23
CA GLU A 96 -4.73 2.74 10.97
C GLU A 96 -4.10 4.14 10.85
N ARG A 97 -4.17 4.97 11.90
CA ARG A 97 -3.49 6.28 11.97
C ARG A 97 -1.98 6.16 11.74
N PHE A 98 -1.34 5.17 12.36
CA PHE A 98 0.06 4.88 12.14
C PHE A 98 0.36 4.63 10.66
N ARG A 99 -0.40 3.75 10.01
CA ARG A 99 -0.23 3.46 8.58
C ARG A 99 -0.50 4.69 7.72
N MET A 100 -1.51 5.49 8.04
CA MET A 100 -1.79 6.74 7.33
C MET A 100 -0.64 7.73 7.46
N ALA A 101 -0.12 7.95 8.67
CA ALA A 101 1.01 8.85 8.93
C ALA A 101 2.28 8.39 8.19
N GLN A 102 2.60 7.10 8.26
CA GLN A 102 3.75 6.50 7.58
C GLN A 102 3.67 6.71 6.05
N ASN A 103 2.53 6.34 5.45
CA ASN A 103 2.32 6.51 4.01
C ASN A 103 2.32 7.99 3.61
N PHE A 104 1.75 8.87 4.44
CA PHE A 104 1.73 10.30 4.18
C PHE A 104 3.14 10.89 4.14
N MET A 105 3.98 10.58 5.14
CA MET A 105 5.37 11.06 5.18
C MET A 105 6.19 10.54 4.00
N ALA A 106 6.07 9.25 3.67
CA ALA A 106 6.80 8.65 2.55
C ALA A 106 6.38 9.23 1.19
N ASN A 107 5.07 9.38 0.94
CA ASN A 107 4.55 9.89 -0.32
C ASN A 107 4.86 11.38 -0.53
N THR A 108 4.79 12.19 0.53
CA THR A 108 5.13 13.61 0.43
C THR A 108 6.62 13.80 0.15
N VAL A 109 7.51 13.09 0.84
CA VAL A 109 8.95 13.12 0.54
C VAL A 109 9.22 12.68 -0.91
N ARG A 110 8.56 11.61 -1.38
CA ARG A 110 8.68 11.15 -2.77
C ARG A 110 8.18 12.19 -3.77
N ALA A 111 7.09 12.89 -3.47
CA ALA A 111 6.51 13.90 -4.37
C ALA A 111 7.38 15.15 -4.50
N PHE A 112 7.93 15.65 -3.39
CA PHE A 112 8.68 16.92 -3.39
C PHE A 112 10.18 16.75 -3.65
N ILE A 113 10.77 15.63 -3.24
CA ILE A 113 12.22 15.39 -3.22
C ILE A 113 12.63 14.25 -4.15
N GLY A 114 11.70 13.35 -4.49
CA GLY A 114 11.96 12.25 -5.41
C GLY A 114 13.04 11.29 -4.88
N VAL A 115 13.95 10.88 -5.76
CA VAL A 115 15.00 9.88 -5.45
C VAL A 115 15.95 10.35 -4.34
N ALA A 116 16.17 11.65 -4.20
CA ALA A 116 17.05 12.20 -3.17
C ALA A 116 16.48 12.01 -1.74
N GLY A 117 15.18 11.74 -1.60
CA GLY A 117 14.53 11.45 -0.33
C GLY A 117 14.50 9.97 0.05
N SER A 118 15.07 9.08 -0.77
CA SER A 118 14.99 7.62 -0.60
C SER A 118 15.46 7.12 0.77
N SER A 119 16.59 7.63 1.29
CA SER A 119 17.10 7.24 2.60
C SER A 119 16.21 7.66 3.77
N LEU A 120 15.42 8.73 3.61
CA LEU A 120 14.45 9.16 4.61
C LEU A 120 13.16 8.32 4.52
N ILE A 121 12.74 7.99 3.30
CA ILE A 121 11.61 7.09 3.05
C ILE A 121 11.87 5.72 3.69
N ASP A 122 13.06 5.15 3.49
CA ASP A 122 13.45 3.86 4.08
C ASP A 122 13.36 3.86 5.63
N ARG A 123 13.81 4.93 6.28
CA ARG A 123 13.67 5.11 7.74
C ARG A 123 12.22 5.24 8.20
N ILE A 124 11.38 5.92 7.42
CA ILE A 124 9.96 6.08 7.70
C ILE A 124 9.24 4.72 7.57
N ASP A 125 9.56 3.94 6.53
CA ASP A 125 9.02 2.60 6.30
C ASP A 125 9.46 1.60 7.39
N ALA A 126 10.68 1.74 7.92
CA ALA A 126 11.21 0.93 9.00
C ALA A 126 10.61 1.25 10.39
N CYS A 127 9.84 2.33 10.53
CA CYS A 127 9.17 2.63 11.80
C CYS A 127 8.07 1.59 12.09
N GLU A 128 7.86 1.29 13.38
CA GLU A 128 6.86 0.30 13.83
C GLU A 128 5.70 0.93 14.63
N ASP A 129 5.85 2.19 15.04
CA ASP A 129 4.89 2.91 15.89
C ASP A 129 4.91 4.43 15.68
N LEU A 130 3.84 5.09 16.13
CA LEU A 130 3.65 6.55 16.00
C LEU A 130 4.75 7.35 16.72
N ALA A 131 5.32 6.82 17.80
CA ALA A 131 6.44 7.45 18.50
C ALA A 131 7.69 7.49 17.61
N SER A 132 7.98 6.41 16.90
CA SER A 132 9.08 6.33 15.93
C SER A 132 8.85 7.25 14.72
N LEU A 133 7.62 7.37 14.23
CA LEU A 133 7.29 8.34 13.17
C LEU A 133 7.45 9.80 13.63
N ARG A 134 7.04 10.13 14.86
CA ARG A 134 7.21 11.47 15.43
C ARG A 134 8.68 11.90 15.47
N GLN A 135 9.59 10.96 15.75
CA GLN A 135 11.04 11.24 15.73
C GLN A 135 11.55 11.62 14.34
N ASN A 136 10.89 11.14 13.27
CA ASN A 136 11.22 11.47 11.89
C ASN A 136 10.55 12.76 11.38
N PHE A 137 9.66 13.39 12.17
CA PHE A 137 8.93 14.59 11.76
C PHE A 137 9.86 15.75 11.41
N GLN A 138 10.91 15.97 12.20
CA GLN A 138 11.88 17.04 11.95
C GLN A 138 12.61 16.83 10.62
N SER A 139 13.13 15.62 10.41
CA SER A 139 13.84 15.27 9.17
C SER A 139 12.93 15.29 7.94
N TRP A 140 11.66 14.88 8.09
CA TRP A 140 10.62 15.03 7.08
C TRP A 140 10.42 16.51 6.70
N ARG A 141 10.24 17.37 7.70
CA ARG A 141 10.05 18.81 7.48
C ARG A 141 11.25 19.46 6.80
N GLU A 142 12.46 19.12 7.23
CA GLU A 142 13.69 19.59 6.60
C GLU A 142 13.77 19.14 5.14
N ALA A 143 13.42 17.89 4.85
CA ALA A 143 13.38 17.38 3.49
C ALA A 143 12.39 18.17 2.63
N ILE A 144 11.14 18.38 3.07
CA ILE A 144 10.14 19.13 2.31
C ILE A 144 10.60 20.58 2.02
N GLN A 145 11.32 21.21 2.96
CA GLN A 145 11.85 22.57 2.78
C GLN A 145 12.92 22.69 1.67
N LEU A 146 13.57 21.59 1.29
CA LEU A 146 14.54 21.59 0.18
C LEU A 146 13.87 21.86 -1.18
N SER A 147 12.55 21.67 -1.29
CA SER A 147 11.78 22.00 -2.49
C SER A 147 11.06 23.34 -2.34
N SER A 148 11.12 24.18 -3.38
CA SER A 148 10.40 25.47 -3.41
C SER A 148 8.89 25.31 -3.36
N ASP A 149 8.35 24.24 -3.93
CA ASP A 149 6.93 23.91 -3.87
C ASP A 149 6.56 23.33 -2.48
N GLY A 150 7.43 22.47 -1.94
CA GLY A 150 7.28 21.91 -0.60
C GLY A 150 7.23 22.98 0.49
N ARG A 151 8.03 24.05 0.39
CA ARG A 151 8.00 25.19 1.32
C ARG A 151 6.65 25.91 1.36
N LYS A 152 5.93 25.98 0.23
CA LYS A 152 4.62 26.65 0.17
C LYS A 152 3.53 25.80 0.83
N GLU A 153 3.57 24.49 0.59
CA GLU A 153 2.58 23.54 1.11
C GLU A 153 2.88 23.07 2.54
N LEU A 154 4.06 23.39 3.08
CA LEU A 154 4.56 22.84 4.34
C LEU A 154 3.58 23.01 5.51
N ALA A 155 3.03 24.20 5.70
CA ALA A 155 2.09 24.48 6.79
C ALA A 155 0.83 23.61 6.72
N THR A 156 0.33 23.35 5.51
CA THR A 156 -0.83 22.47 5.30
C THR A 156 -0.48 21.01 5.53
N LEU A 157 0.71 20.58 5.09
CA LEU A 157 1.19 19.22 5.29
C LEU A 157 1.47 18.92 6.76
N GLU A 158 2.06 19.87 7.50
CA GLU A 158 2.29 19.75 8.94
C GLU A 158 0.99 19.59 9.71
N ASN A 159 -0.05 20.35 9.38
CA ASN A 159 -1.35 20.25 10.05
C ASN A 159 -2.02 18.87 9.80
N LYS A 160 -1.98 18.40 8.55
CA LYS A 160 -2.48 17.06 8.18
C LYS A 160 -1.71 15.95 8.90
N LEU A 161 -0.39 16.06 8.96
CA LEU A 161 0.46 15.08 9.63
C LEU A 161 0.27 15.11 11.15
N ALA A 162 0.12 16.29 11.75
CA ALA A 162 -0.16 16.44 13.18
C ALA A 162 -1.49 15.80 13.59
N ALA A 163 -2.54 15.90 12.77
CA ALA A 163 -3.81 15.21 13.01
C ALA A 163 -3.64 13.68 13.03
N LEU A 164 -2.81 13.12 12.14
CA LEU A 164 -2.54 11.68 12.07
C LEU A 164 -1.65 11.20 13.21
N LEU A 165 -0.77 12.06 13.71
CA LEU A 165 0.10 11.75 14.85
C LEU A 165 -0.61 11.98 16.19
N SER A 166 -1.79 12.62 16.24
CA SER A 166 -2.51 12.97 17.47
C SER A 166 -2.89 11.78 18.35
#